data_AF-A0A1B6F9I7-F1
#
_entry.id   AF-A0A1B6F9I7-F1
#
_cell.length_a   1.000
_cell.length_b   1.000
_cell.length_c   1.000
_cell.angle_alpha   90.00
_cell.angle_beta   90.00
_cell.angle_gamma   90.00
#
_symmetry.space_group_name_H-M   'P 1'
#
loop_
_entity.id
_entity.type
_entity.pdbx_description
1 polymer ?
#
loop_
_entity_poly.entity_id
_entity_poly.type
_entity_poly.pdbx_seq_one_letter_code
_entity_poly.pdbx_strand_id
1 'polypeptide(L)'
;MSLKPRLGCWLVHLQSLASAIPDHGQPVCVDHIICHFSFVAKDFYDIWIQAKVETNTLRSALFISRAECVGLYLSLDPDVIKIFGHEGEVADDVIYTNWLAMVWNGTCKALEMYQPATKSWLQAHSQARFVILQVLLEAGEGLVTVSETEPGQNLLVTMDRTKLHTVGKRAIGDFLQKLQVYKSCANVDEATKMFNKYSEVKDEGPYPWARWRDIIMAHKQPRKIFVQANTQIKDGKVTLKRYEPNVEGLIQSWLDRVNVQEHSGILEELWEADRKHF
;
A
#
# COMPACT_ATOMS: atom_id res chain seq x y z
N MET A 1 33.39 25.65 24.89
CA MET A 1 32.20 25.91 25.73
C MET A 1 31.35 24.64 25.72
N SER A 2 31.32 23.92 26.84
CA SER A 2 30.66 22.60 26.97
C SER A 2 29.15 22.80 27.17
N LEU A 3 28.33 22.09 26.41
CA LEU A 3 26.88 21.97 26.64
C LEU A 3 26.57 20.51 27.01
N LYS A 4 26.34 20.27 28.31
CA LYS A 4 25.69 19.06 28.82
C LYS A 4 24.17 19.14 28.57
N PRO A 5 23.48 18.06 28.18
CA PRO A 5 22.02 18.04 28.12
C PRO A 5 21.41 17.85 29.52
N ARG A 6 20.42 18.67 29.87
CA ARG A 6 19.62 18.53 31.10
C ARG A 6 18.61 17.39 30.92
N LEU A 7 18.81 16.29 31.65
CA LEU A 7 17.92 15.10 31.69
C LEU A 7 16.58 15.32 32.43
N GLY A 8 16.20 16.55 32.79
CA GLY A 8 15.13 16.83 33.75
C GLY A 8 13.69 16.90 33.21
N CYS A 9 13.45 16.82 31.89
CA CYS A 9 12.10 17.01 31.32
C CYS A 9 11.33 15.70 31.06
N TRP A 10 11.96 14.54 31.24
CA TRP A 10 11.40 13.25 30.81
C TRP A 10 10.34 12.66 31.76
N LEU A 11 10.31 13.05 33.04
CA LEU A 11 9.41 12.39 34.02
C LEU A 11 8.04 13.07 34.19
N VAL A 12 7.87 14.35 33.84
CA VAL A 12 6.64 15.09 34.18
C VAL A 12 5.49 14.81 33.19
N HIS A 13 5.78 14.35 31.97
CA HIS A 13 4.75 14.09 30.95
C HIS A 13 4.15 12.68 30.98
N LEU A 14 4.81 11.70 31.64
CA LEU A 14 4.30 10.34 31.77
C LEU A 14 3.20 10.20 32.83
N GLN A 15 3.18 11.06 33.85
CA GLN A 15 2.17 11.02 34.93
C GLN A 15 0.81 11.63 34.52
N SER A 16 0.76 12.53 33.53
CA SER A 16 -0.48 13.20 33.11
C SER A 16 -1.37 12.33 32.20
N LEU A 17 -0.77 11.37 31.47
CA LEU A 17 -1.48 10.53 30.49
C LEU A 17 -2.15 9.29 31.10
N ALA A 18 -1.74 8.86 32.30
CA ALA A 18 -2.39 7.73 32.98
C ALA A 18 -3.80 8.09 33.52
N SER A 19 -4.12 9.37 33.66
CA SER A 19 -5.39 9.85 34.24
C SER A 19 -6.50 10.17 33.22
N ALA A 20 -6.28 9.97 31.91
CA ALA A 20 -7.20 10.44 30.87
C ALA A 20 -7.86 9.35 30.00
N ILE A 21 -7.83 8.08 30.41
CA ILE A 21 -8.53 6.99 29.69
C ILE A 21 -9.88 6.73 30.39
N PRO A 22 -11.04 7.04 29.76
CA PRO A 22 -12.32 6.56 30.25
C PRO A 22 -12.50 5.08 29.88
N ASP A 23 -12.93 4.31 30.87
CA ASP A 23 -13.20 2.88 30.84
C ASP A 23 -14.47 2.56 30.04
N HIS A 24 -14.40 2.54 28.70
CA HIS A 24 -15.48 2.02 27.86
C HIS A 24 -14.93 1.22 26.68
N GLY A 25 -15.14 -0.09 26.72
CA GLY A 25 -14.65 -1.08 25.76
C GLY A 25 -15.16 -0.90 24.32
N GLN A 26 -14.48 -0.06 23.55
CA GLN A 26 -14.53 -0.05 22.09
C GLN A 26 -13.15 -0.34 21.49
N PRO A 27 -13.07 -1.06 20.36
CA PRO A 27 -11.80 -1.35 19.71
C PRO A 27 -11.20 -0.06 19.13
N VAL A 28 -9.99 0.27 19.58
CA VAL A 28 -9.23 1.40 19.08
C VAL A 28 -8.75 1.06 17.66
N CYS A 29 -9.13 1.87 16.68
CA CYS A 29 -8.63 1.76 15.31
C CYS A 29 -7.12 1.95 15.28
N VAL A 30 -6.39 1.04 14.61
CA VAL A 30 -4.91 1.00 14.51
C VAL A 30 -4.33 2.30 13.94
N ASP A 31 -5.14 3.12 13.27
CA ASP A 31 -4.76 4.43 12.73
C ASP A 31 -4.40 5.47 13.82
N HIS A 32 -4.87 5.33 15.06
CA HIS A 32 -4.71 6.38 16.08
C HIS A 32 -3.37 6.35 16.84
N ILE A 33 -2.75 5.17 16.97
CA ILE A 33 -1.50 5.00 17.74
C ILE A 33 -0.26 5.44 16.95
N ILE A 34 -0.33 5.40 15.62
CA ILE A 34 0.77 5.82 14.72
C ILE A 34 1.00 7.34 14.77
N CYS A 35 -0.02 8.14 15.12
CA CYS A 35 0.07 9.59 15.06
C CYS A 35 0.97 10.24 16.14
N HIS A 36 1.09 9.67 17.35
CA HIS A 36 1.65 10.41 18.48
C HIS A 36 3.19 10.37 18.63
N PHE A 37 3.89 9.45 17.96
CA PHE A 37 5.37 9.49 17.90
C PHE A 37 5.93 10.54 16.93
N SER A 38 5.06 11.30 16.26
CA SER A 38 5.44 12.20 15.15
C SER A 38 5.85 13.61 15.57
N PHE A 39 5.77 13.97 16.85
CA PHE A 39 5.85 15.39 17.25
C PHE A 39 7.28 15.94 17.43
N VAL A 40 8.28 15.09 17.68
CA VAL A 40 9.71 15.52 17.79
C VAL A 40 10.43 15.47 16.44
N ALA A 41 9.84 14.81 15.43
CA ALA A 41 10.40 14.71 14.09
C ALA A 41 10.00 15.87 13.16
N LYS A 42 9.14 16.80 13.59
CA LYS A 42 8.52 17.80 12.71
C LYS A 42 9.54 18.71 12.01
N ASP A 43 10.57 19.16 12.71
CA ASP A 43 11.58 20.08 12.17
C ASP A 43 12.56 19.40 11.18
N PHE A 44 12.73 18.08 11.25
CA PHE A 44 13.48 17.28 10.26
C PHE A 44 12.59 16.79 9.10
N TYR A 45 11.28 16.64 9.36
CA TYR A 45 10.27 16.17 8.40
C TYR A 45 9.94 17.21 7.33
N ASP A 46 9.95 18.50 7.70
CA ASP A 46 9.70 19.60 6.75
C ASP A 46 10.81 19.72 5.68
N ILE A 47 12.04 19.33 6.01
CA ILE A 47 13.15 19.24 5.03
C ILE A 47 12.91 18.11 4.02
N TRP A 48 12.27 17.01 4.43
CA TRP A 48 11.90 15.89 3.54
C TRP A 48 10.66 16.19 2.68
N ILE A 49 9.76 17.05 3.16
CA ILE A 49 8.57 17.48 2.41
C ILE A 49 8.93 18.46 1.28
N GLN A 50 9.95 19.31 1.47
CA GLN A 50 10.34 20.33 0.48
C GLN A 50 11.49 19.92 -0.46
N ALA A 51 12.36 18.98 -0.10
CA ALA A 51 13.61 18.75 -0.85
C ALA A 51 13.69 17.36 -1.51
N LYS A 52 13.68 17.37 -2.86
CA LYS A 52 14.43 16.45 -3.75
C LYS A 52 13.89 15.06 -4.13
N VAL A 53 12.68 14.64 -3.81
CA VAL A 53 12.09 13.49 -4.56
C VAL A 53 11.32 14.05 -5.76
N GLU A 54 11.98 14.08 -6.93
CA GLU A 54 11.52 14.75 -8.16
C GLU A 54 10.18 14.25 -8.73
N THR A 55 9.57 13.21 -8.16
CA THR A 55 8.19 12.82 -8.51
C THR A 55 7.38 12.44 -7.26
N ASN A 56 6.17 13.02 -7.13
CA ASN A 56 5.21 12.70 -6.06
C ASN A 56 4.89 11.19 -5.97
N THR A 57 5.04 10.48 -7.08
CA THR A 57 4.81 9.03 -7.23
C THR A 57 5.86 8.18 -6.51
N LEU A 58 7.15 8.47 -6.68
CA LEU A 58 8.23 7.69 -6.04
C LEU A 58 8.16 7.79 -4.51
N ARG A 59 7.91 9.00 -4.01
CA ARG A 59 7.70 9.24 -2.58
C ARG A 59 6.58 8.38 -2.02
N SER A 60 5.45 8.36 -2.71
CA SER A 60 4.28 7.57 -2.32
C SER A 60 4.61 6.08 -2.36
N ALA A 61 5.31 5.61 -3.40
CA ALA A 61 5.68 4.21 -3.57
C ALA A 61 6.65 3.72 -2.48
N LEU A 62 7.64 4.54 -2.08
CA LEU A 62 8.55 4.26 -0.96
C LEU A 62 7.78 4.11 0.36
N PHE A 63 6.86 5.05 0.64
CA PHE A 63 6.06 5.02 1.85
C PHE A 63 5.15 3.78 1.89
N ILE A 64 4.47 3.49 0.79
CA ILE A 64 3.58 2.32 0.66
C ILE A 64 4.39 1.02 0.79
N SER A 65 5.56 0.92 0.16
CA SER A 65 6.42 -0.26 0.28
C SER A 65 6.80 -0.53 1.72
N ARG A 66 7.17 0.53 2.46
CA ARG A 66 7.47 0.40 3.90
C ARG A 66 6.27 -0.09 4.69
N ALA A 67 5.07 0.45 4.43
CA ALA A 67 3.85 0.03 5.14
C ALA A 67 3.45 -1.42 4.82
N GLU A 68 3.47 -1.82 3.55
CA GLU A 68 3.19 -3.19 3.10
C GLU A 68 4.23 -4.18 3.68
N CYS A 69 5.52 -3.82 3.71
CA CYS A 69 6.57 -4.63 4.37
C CYS A 69 6.35 -4.80 5.87
N VAL A 70 5.90 -3.74 6.59
CA VAL A 70 5.54 -3.86 8.01
C VAL A 70 4.39 -4.85 8.19
N GLY A 71 3.36 -4.77 7.33
CA GLY A 71 2.24 -5.71 7.34
C GLY A 71 2.69 -7.16 7.14
N LEU A 72 3.54 -7.42 6.15
CA LEU A 72 4.10 -8.77 5.92
C LEU A 72 4.94 -9.23 7.11
N TYR A 73 5.85 -8.39 7.61
CA TYR A 73 6.77 -8.74 8.69
C TYR A 73 6.03 -9.07 9.99
N LEU A 74 5.08 -8.22 10.39
CA LEU A 74 4.29 -8.40 11.61
C LEU A 74 3.20 -9.48 11.45
N SER A 75 2.76 -9.79 10.22
CA SER A 75 1.84 -10.91 10.01
C SER A 75 2.43 -12.26 10.42
N LEU A 76 3.75 -12.38 10.60
CA LEU A 76 4.41 -13.59 11.09
C LEU A 76 4.43 -13.70 12.62
N ASP A 77 3.91 -12.71 13.33
CA ASP A 77 3.82 -12.69 14.79
C ASP A 77 2.50 -13.34 15.25
N PRO A 78 2.55 -14.45 16.00
CA PRO A 78 1.34 -15.13 16.49
C PRO A 78 0.43 -14.21 17.32
N ASP A 79 0.99 -13.28 18.09
CA ASP A 79 0.20 -12.38 18.93
C ASP A 79 -0.62 -11.39 18.08
N VAL A 80 -0.07 -10.97 16.93
CA VAL A 80 -0.77 -10.09 15.99
C VAL A 80 -1.95 -10.80 15.36
N ILE A 81 -1.77 -12.03 14.88
CA ILE A 81 -2.86 -12.78 14.25
C ILE A 81 -3.96 -13.13 15.26
N LYS A 82 -3.57 -13.43 16.49
CA LYS A 82 -4.51 -13.71 17.59
C LYS A 82 -5.45 -12.54 17.86
N ILE A 83 -4.98 -11.28 17.71
CA ILE A 83 -5.85 -10.10 17.80
C ILE A 83 -6.96 -10.13 16.74
N PHE A 84 -6.70 -10.69 15.55
CA PHE A 84 -7.69 -10.88 14.49
C PHE A 84 -8.54 -12.15 14.65
N GLY A 85 -8.32 -12.93 15.73
CA GLY A 85 -9.13 -14.10 16.06
C GLY A 85 -8.79 -15.38 15.31
N HIS A 86 -7.56 -15.52 14.80
CA HIS A 86 -7.09 -16.74 14.15
C HIS A 86 -5.93 -17.38 14.94
N GLU A 87 -5.94 -18.72 15.05
CA GLU A 87 -4.90 -19.53 15.71
C GLU A 87 -4.71 -20.86 14.94
N GLY A 88 -3.60 -21.56 15.18
CA GLY A 88 -3.31 -22.87 14.58
C GLY A 88 -3.16 -22.83 13.05
N GLU A 89 -3.58 -23.91 12.38
CA GLU A 89 -3.43 -24.05 10.92
C GLU A 89 -4.14 -22.94 10.11
N VAL A 90 -5.27 -22.43 10.63
CA VAL A 90 -5.98 -21.31 9.98
C VAL A 90 -5.15 -20.04 10.00
N ALA A 91 -4.42 -19.77 11.09
CA ALA A 91 -3.49 -18.64 11.14
C ALA A 91 -2.38 -18.81 10.09
N ASP A 92 -1.79 -20.01 9.98
CA ASP A 92 -0.75 -20.29 8.99
C ASP A 92 -1.25 -20.10 7.55
N ASP A 93 -2.49 -20.47 7.25
CA ASP A 93 -3.12 -20.24 5.96
C ASP A 93 -3.40 -18.76 5.67
N VAL A 94 -3.83 -17.99 6.67
CA VAL A 94 -4.00 -16.54 6.55
C VAL A 94 -2.67 -15.87 6.24
N ILE A 95 -1.59 -16.26 6.96
CA ILE A 95 -0.23 -15.77 6.71
C ILE A 95 0.17 -16.10 5.27
N TYR A 96 0.11 -17.38 4.90
CA TYR A 96 0.54 -17.82 3.58
C TYR A 96 -0.24 -17.13 2.47
N THR A 97 -1.56 -16.99 2.62
CA THR A 97 -2.41 -16.30 1.64
C THR A 97 -2.08 -14.82 1.54
N ASN A 98 -1.78 -14.14 2.65
CA ASN A 98 -1.35 -12.74 2.66
C ASN A 98 -0.04 -12.54 1.85
N TRP A 99 0.96 -13.38 2.13
CA TRP A 99 2.24 -13.33 1.41
C TRP A 99 2.09 -13.72 -0.06
N LEU A 100 1.30 -14.75 -0.38
CA LEU A 100 1.04 -15.16 -1.75
C LEU A 100 0.30 -14.06 -2.52
N ALA A 101 -0.67 -13.41 -1.90
CA ALA A 101 -1.40 -12.30 -2.50
C ALA A 101 -0.48 -11.10 -2.80
N MET A 102 0.50 -10.82 -1.95
CA MET A 102 1.52 -9.79 -2.21
C MET A 102 2.33 -10.14 -3.47
N VAL A 103 2.89 -11.34 -3.51
CA VAL A 103 3.70 -11.84 -4.64
C VAL A 103 2.87 -11.86 -5.92
N TRP A 104 1.67 -12.42 -5.87
CA TRP A 104 0.74 -12.49 -6.99
C TRP A 104 0.36 -11.10 -7.50
N ASN A 105 0.08 -10.14 -6.62
CA ASN A 105 -0.20 -8.76 -7.05
C ASN A 105 1.05 -8.11 -7.68
N GLY A 106 2.23 -8.36 -7.15
CA GLY A 106 3.50 -7.92 -7.72
C GLY A 106 3.74 -8.51 -9.12
N THR A 107 3.44 -9.79 -9.32
CA THR A 107 3.64 -10.48 -10.61
C THR A 107 2.55 -10.13 -11.61
N CYS A 108 1.28 -10.33 -11.25
CA CYS A 108 0.16 -10.36 -12.19
C CYS A 108 -0.60 -9.05 -12.30
N LYS A 109 -0.44 -8.12 -11.35
CA LYS A 109 -1.21 -6.86 -11.34
C LYS A 109 -0.36 -5.61 -11.48
N ALA A 110 0.85 -5.63 -10.95
CA ALA A 110 1.67 -4.43 -10.91
C ALA A 110 1.98 -3.89 -12.32
N LEU A 111 2.39 -4.77 -13.24
CA LEU A 111 2.80 -4.39 -14.59
C LEU A 111 1.65 -3.88 -15.47
N GLU A 112 0.38 -4.07 -15.07
CA GLU A 112 -0.77 -3.39 -15.70
C GLU A 112 -0.67 -1.87 -15.54
N MET A 113 0.04 -1.38 -14.51
CA MET A 113 0.24 0.04 -14.20
C MET A 113 1.65 0.52 -14.60
N TYR A 114 2.40 -0.25 -15.38
CA TYR A 114 3.69 0.16 -15.93
C TYR A 114 3.53 0.61 -17.38
N GLN A 115 4.09 1.78 -17.71
CA GLN A 115 4.11 2.35 -19.05
C GLN A 115 5.49 2.13 -19.70
N PRO A 116 5.63 1.21 -20.67
CA PRO A 116 6.94 0.87 -21.26
C PRO A 116 7.58 2.04 -22.01
N ALA A 117 6.78 2.85 -22.73
CA ALA A 117 7.30 3.94 -23.56
C ALA A 117 8.04 5.02 -22.76
N THR A 118 7.56 5.31 -21.55
CA THR A 118 8.13 6.33 -20.65
C THR A 118 8.91 5.72 -19.49
N LYS A 119 8.99 4.38 -19.42
CA LYS A 119 9.57 3.62 -18.31
C LYS A 119 9.10 4.10 -16.94
N SER A 120 7.81 4.42 -16.83
CA SER A 120 7.24 5.02 -15.63
C SER A 120 6.09 4.20 -15.06
N TRP A 121 5.93 4.29 -13.75
CA TRP A 121 4.86 3.65 -13.00
C TRP A 121 3.69 4.62 -12.81
N LEU A 122 2.49 4.19 -13.21
CA LEU A 122 1.25 4.97 -13.14
C LEU A 122 0.53 4.84 -11.77
N GLN A 123 0.94 3.87 -10.95
CA GLN A 123 0.36 3.66 -9.61
C GLN A 123 1.43 3.26 -8.59
N ALA A 124 1.53 4.05 -7.52
CA ALA A 124 2.52 3.85 -6.46
C ALA A 124 2.40 2.50 -5.74
N HIS A 125 1.18 1.99 -5.52
CA HIS A 125 0.97 0.68 -4.87
C HIS A 125 1.46 -0.48 -5.74
N SER A 126 1.18 -0.45 -7.04
CA SER A 126 1.67 -1.45 -8.00
C SER A 126 3.19 -1.46 -8.04
N GLN A 127 3.82 -0.28 -8.14
CA GLN A 127 5.27 -0.16 -8.08
C GLN A 127 5.84 -0.73 -6.78
N ALA A 128 5.25 -0.41 -5.63
CA ALA A 128 5.66 -0.92 -4.33
C ALA A 128 5.60 -2.46 -4.26
N ARG A 129 4.49 -3.06 -4.72
CA ARG A 129 4.31 -4.52 -4.71
C ARG A 129 5.29 -5.22 -5.66
N PHE A 130 5.58 -4.61 -6.81
CA PHE A 130 6.62 -5.09 -7.71
C PHE A 130 8.02 -5.04 -7.08
N VAL A 131 8.35 -3.95 -6.36
CA VAL A 131 9.61 -3.85 -5.61
C VAL A 131 9.71 -4.93 -4.54
N ILE A 132 8.65 -5.15 -3.76
CA ILE A 132 8.61 -6.20 -2.74
C ILE A 132 8.81 -7.59 -3.38
N LEU A 133 8.16 -7.85 -4.51
CA LEU A 133 8.40 -9.07 -5.28
C LEU A 133 9.88 -9.22 -5.68
N GLN A 134 10.51 -8.17 -6.21
CA GLN A 134 11.94 -8.25 -6.58
C GLN A 134 12.84 -8.53 -5.37
N VAL A 135 12.53 -7.96 -4.20
CA VAL A 135 13.28 -8.24 -2.96
C VAL A 135 13.16 -9.71 -2.56
N LEU A 136 11.96 -10.28 -2.65
CA LEU A 136 11.73 -11.71 -2.34
C LEU A 136 12.40 -12.64 -3.36
N LEU A 137 12.46 -12.25 -4.64
CA LEU A 137 13.19 -12.98 -5.67
C LEU A 137 14.70 -12.89 -5.49
N GLU A 138 15.23 -11.71 -5.10
CA GLU A 138 16.66 -11.50 -4.82
C GLU A 138 17.11 -12.29 -3.58
N ALA A 139 16.23 -12.49 -2.60
CA ALA A 139 16.50 -13.33 -1.43
C ALA A 139 16.84 -14.79 -1.79
N GLY A 140 16.34 -15.27 -2.93
CA GLY A 140 16.67 -16.59 -3.45
C GLY A 140 16.15 -17.74 -2.58
N GLU A 141 16.95 -18.80 -2.48
CA GLU A 141 16.65 -20.02 -1.71
C GLU A 141 15.34 -20.73 -2.13
N GLY A 142 14.77 -20.39 -3.28
CA GLY A 142 13.49 -20.93 -3.75
C GLY A 142 12.28 -20.48 -2.93
N LEU A 143 12.37 -19.33 -2.24
CA LEU A 143 11.22 -18.76 -1.52
C LEU A 143 10.08 -18.39 -2.47
N VAL A 144 10.41 -17.68 -3.56
CA VAL A 144 9.49 -17.33 -4.64
C VAL A 144 10.15 -17.70 -5.96
N THR A 145 9.39 -18.30 -6.86
CA THR A 145 9.78 -18.48 -8.27
C THR A 145 8.64 -18.06 -9.17
N VAL A 146 9.00 -17.52 -10.33
CA VAL A 146 8.06 -17.19 -11.41
C VAL A 146 8.61 -17.80 -12.68
N SER A 147 7.79 -18.56 -13.40
CA SER A 147 8.18 -19.22 -14.64
C SER A 147 7.02 -19.26 -15.63
N GLU A 148 7.33 -19.33 -16.92
CA GLU A 148 6.33 -19.67 -17.92
C GLU A 148 5.92 -21.14 -17.78
N THR A 149 4.62 -21.41 -17.73
CA THR A 149 4.11 -22.80 -17.87
C THR A 149 4.07 -23.21 -19.33
N GLU A 150 3.72 -22.26 -20.18
CA GLU A 150 3.70 -22.36 -21.62
C GLU A 150 4.39 -21.13 -22.20
N PRO A 151 5.38 -21.30 -23.10
CA PRO A 151 6.12 -20.18 -23.67
C PRO A 151 5.18 -19.13 -24.27
N GLY A 152 5.28 -17.89 -23.79
CA GLY A 152 4.53 -16.73 -24.27
C GLY A 152 3.05 -16.70 -23.89
N GLN A 153 2.55 -17.65 -23.09
CA GLN A 153 1.11 -17.76 -22.82
C GLN A 153 0.73 -17.61 -21.35
N ASN A 154 1.44 -18.26 -20.42
CA ASN A 154 1.01 -18.31 -19.02
C ASN A 154 2.19 -18.27 -18.07
N LEU A 155 1.97 -17.67 -16.89
CA LEU A 155 2.95 -17.58 -15.80
C LEU A 155 2.44 -18.36 -14.58
N LEU A 156 3.35 -19.13 -13.97
CA LEU A 156 3.16 -19.75 -12.68
C LEU A 156 4.00 -19.04 -11.64
N VAL A 157 3.34 -18.55 -10.59
CA VAL A 157 3.98 -18.04 -9.38
C VAL A 157 3.95 -19.14 -8.33
N THR A 158 5.12 -19.53 -7.83
CA THR A 158 5.24 -20.52 -6.76
C THR A 158 5.88 -19.86 -5.54
N MET A 159 5.35 -20.14 -4.34
CA MET A 159 5.89 -19.65 -3.08
C MET A 159 6.03 -20.80 -2.09
N ASP A 160 7.19 -20.94 -1.47
CA ASP A 160 7.48 -21.98 -0.50
C ASP A 160 7.08 -21.54 0.92
N ARG A 161 6.01 -22.14 1.45
CA ARG A 161 5.47 -21.84 2.78
C ARG A 161 6.51 -22.04 3.89
N THR A 162 7.39 -23.03 3.76
CA THR A 162 8.34 -23.41 4.81
C THR A 162 9.43 -22.35 5.01
N LYS A 163 9.60 -21.44 4.05
CA LYS A 163 10.65 -20.42 4.04
C LYS A 163 10.18 -19.02 4.45
N LEU A 164 8.89 -18.86 4.79
CA LEU A 164 8.34 -17.56 5.19
C LEU A 164 9.00 -17.03 6.47
N HIS A 165 9.08 -17.85 7.52
CA HIS A 165 9.65 -17.44 8.80
C HIS A 165 11.18 -17.30 8.80
N THR A 166 11.86 -17.85 7.80
CA THR A 166 13.31 -17.87 7.69
C THR A 166 13.81 -16.88 6.64
N VAL A 167 13.71 -17.24 5.36
CA VAL A 167 14.21 -16.45 4.23
C VAL A 167 13.36 -15.20 4.03
N GLY A 168 12.03 -15.36 4.01
CA GLY A 168 11.09 -14.26 3.76
C GLY A 168 11.16 -13.19 4.84
N LYS A 169 11.07 -13.59 6.11
CA LYS A 169 11.17 -12.69 7.27
C LYS A 169 12.47 -11.90 7.26
N ARG A 170 13.60 -12.56 7.01
CA ARG A 170 14.92 -11.90 6.93
C ARG A 170 14.98 -10.90 5.78
N ALA A 171 14.59 -11.30 4.57
CA ALA A 171 14.62 -10.42 3.40
C ALA A 171 13.76 -9.16 3.57
N ILE A 172 12.53 -9.32 4.07
CA ILE A 172 11.63 -8.18 4.34
C ILE A 172 12.16 -7.34 5.50
N GLY A 173 12.71 -7.95 6.55
CA GLY A 173 13.30 -7.24 7.69
C GLY A 173 14.48 -6.35 7.28
N ASP A 174 15.42 -6.90 6.52
CA ASP A 174 16.60 -6.18 6.02
C ASP A 174 16.20 -5.02 5.08
N PHE A 175 15.23 -5.28 4.19
CA PHE A 175 14.71 -4.25 3.30
C PHE A 175 13.97 -3.15 4.05
N LEU A 176 13.15 -3.51 5.04
CA LEU A 176 12.42 -2.57 5.90
C LEU A 176 13.38 -1.69 6.72
N GLN A 177 14.46 -2.28 7.24
CA GLN A 177 15.50 -1.53 7.94
C GLN A 177 16.15 -0.49 7.03
N LYS A 178 16.52 -0.86 5.80
CA LYS A 178 17.07 0.09 4.81
C LYS A 178 16.11 1.23 4.50
N LEU A 179 14.85 0.91 4.22
CA LEU A 179 13.80 1.91 3.96
C LEU A 179 13.65 2.89 5.13
N GLN A 180 13.64 2.37 6.36
CA GLN A 180 13.49 3.20 7.55
C GLN A 180 14.73 4.08 7.80
N VAL A 181 15.94 3.55 7.62
CA VAL A 181 17.19 4.33 7.75
C VAL A 181 17.24 5.45 6.72
N TYR A 182 16.99 5.16 5.44
CA TYR A 182 17.01 6.21 4.42
C TYR A 182 15.96 7.29 4.65
N LYS A 183 14.76 6.91 5.11
CA LYS A 183 13.73 7.86 5.52
C LYS A 183 14.19 8.72 6.70
N SER A 184 14.64 8.08 7.79
CA SER A 184 15.02 8.77 9.02
C SER A 184 16.22 9.70 8.85
N CYS A 185 17.16 9.35 7.96
CA CYS A 185 18.35 10.15 7.68
C CYS A 185 18.19 11.11 6.49
N ALA A 186 16.98 11.24 5.94
CA ALA A 186 16.71 12.05 4.74
C ALA A 186 17.63 11.72 3.54
N ASN A 187 18.08 10.47 3.40
CA ASN A 187 18.99 10.04 2.35
C ASN A 187 18.24 9.71 1.05
N VAL A 188 17.86 10.76 0.32
CA VAL A 188 17.04 10.68 -0.90
C VAL A 188 17.78 9.97 -2.04
N ASP A 189 19.08 10.23 -2.19
CA ASP A 189 19.86 9.71 -3.32
C ASP A 189 19.98 8.18 -3.26
N GLU A 190 20.35 7.62 -2.10
CA GLU A 190 20.44 6.17 -1.92
C GLU A 190 19.06 5.50 -1.91
N ALA A 191 18.03 6.15 -1.35
CA ALA A 191 16.65 5.65 -1.42
C ALA A 191 16.18 5.52 -2.87
N THR A 192 16.39 6.56 -3.67
CA THR A 192 15.99 6.63 -5.07
C THR A 192 16.75 5.59 -5.90
N LYS A 193 18.06 5.50 -5.72
CA LYS A 193 18.90 4.51 -6.39
C LYS A 193 18.47 3.07 -6.07
N MET A 194 18.25 2.76 -4.80
CA MET A 194 17.78 1.44 -4.38
C MET A 194 16.40 1.14 -4.97
N PHE A 195 15.46 2.08 -4.88
CA PHE A 195 14.08 1.85 -5.31
C PHE A 195 13.97 1.73 -6.83
N ASN A 196 14.72 2.54 -7.58
CA ASN A 196 14.78 2.43 -9.04
C ASN A 196 15.39 1.09 -9.46
N LYS A 197 16.43 0.59 -8.76
CA LYS A 197 16.99 -0.74 -9.01
C LYS A 197 15.94 -1.84 -8.89
N TYR A 198 15.13 -1.84 -7.82
CA TYR A 198 14.10 -2.88 -7.63
C TYR A 198 12.82 -2.63 -8.43
N SER A 199 12.56 -1.41 -8.91
CA SER A 199 11.37 -1.09 -9.72
C SER A 199 11.64 -1.11 -11.23
N GLU A 200 12.87 -1.42 -11.63
CA GLU A 200 13.27 -1.58 -13.02
C GLU A 200 12.60 -2.81 -13.64
N VAL A 201 11.93 -2.60 -14.77
CA VAL A 201 11.30 -3.67 -15.56
C VAL A 201 12.24 -4.03 -16.71
N LYS A 202 12.93 -5.16 -16.55
CA LYS A 202 13.96 -5.62 -17.50
C LYS A 202 13.38 -6.45 -18.63
N ASP A 203 13.99 -6.33 -19.81
CA ASP A 203 13.70 -7.17 -20.98
C ASP A 203 14.42 -8.53 -20.92
N GLU A 204 15.56 -8.58 -20.23
CA GLU A 204 16.45 -9.75 -20.18
C GLU A 204 16.71 -10.24 -18.75
N GLY A 205 17.25 -11.46 -18.64
CA GLY A 205 17.62 -12.10 -17.38
C GLY A 205 16.68 -13.25 -16.98
N PRO A 206 16.80 -13.76 -15.74
CA PRO A 206 16.00 -14.88 -15.27
C PRO A 206 14.50 -14.55 -15.19
N TYR A 207 14.16 -13.27 -15.07
CA TYR A 207 12.78 -12.78 -15.01
C TYR A 207 12.60 -11.64 -16.03
N PRO A 208 12.30 -11.94 -17.31
CA PRO A 208 12.14 -10.94 -18.38
C PRO A 208 10.78 -10.25 -18.27
N TRP A 209 10.61 -9.43 -17.23
CA TRP A 209 9.35 -8.78 -16.86
C TRP A 209 8.71 -7.95 -17.97
N ALA A 210 9.50 -7.31 -18.82
CA ALA A 210 8.97 -6.54 -19.93
C ALA A 210 8.30 -7.43 -20.99
N ARG A 211 8.88 -8.60 -21.31
CA ARG A 211 8.24 -9.61 -22.18
C ARG A 211 7.02 -10.22 -21.52
N TRP A 212 7.11 -10.56 -20.24
CA TRP A 212 6.00 -11.11 -19.48
C TRP A 212 4.83 -10.15 -19.29
N ARG A 213 5.06 -8.84 -19.46
CA ARG A 213 3.98 -7.86 -19.45
C ARG A 213 2.91 -8.18 -20.49
N ASP A 214 3.26 -8.68 -21.66
CA ASP A 214 2.26 -9.00 -22.69
C ASP A 214 1.36 -10.15 -22.25
N ILE A 215 1.93 -11.16 -21.59
CA ILE A 215 1.18 -12.27 -20.97
C ILE A 215 0.23 -11.75 -19.89
N ILE A 216 0.73 -10.86 -19.03
CA ILE A 216 -0.05 -10.25 -17.94
C ILE A 216 -1.21 -9.43 -18.51
N MET A 217 -0.95 -8.63 -19.55
CA MET A 217 -1.97 -7.81 -20.20
C MET A 217 -3.03 -8.66 -20.92
N ALA A 218 -2.65 -9.80 -21.50
CA ALA A 218 -3.60 -10.75 -22.09
C ALA A 218 -4.56 -11.35 -21.04
N HIS A 219 -4.11 -11.52 -19.80
CA HIS A 219 -4.92 -12.05 -18.69
C HIS A 219 -5.59 -10.97 -17.82
N LYS A 220 -5.44 -9.69 -18.19
CA LYS A 220 -5.96 -8.57 -17.44
C LYS A 220 -7.47 -8.68 -17.27
N GLN A 221 -7.90 -8.56 -16.01
CA GLN A 221 -9.32 -8.55 -15.66
C GLN A 221 -9.81 -7.10 -15.48
N PRO A 222 -11.02 -6.75 -15.94
CA PRO A 222 -11.62 -5.46 -15.68
C PRO A 222 -11.71 -5.17 -14.17
N ARG A 223 -11.51 -3.91 -13.78
CA ARG A 223 -11.70 -3.52 -12.37
C ARG A 223 -13.17 -3.59 -12.01
N LYS A 224 -13.47 -4.11 -10.82
CA LYS A 224 -14.83 -4.12 -10.27
C LYS A 224 -15.27 -2.69 -9.97
N ILE A 225 -16.54 -2.38 -10.25
CA ILE A 225 -17.19 -1.14 -9.85
C ILE A 225 -18.09 -1.44 -8.65
N PHE A 226 -18.03 -0.59 -7.63
CA PHE A 226 -18.82 -0.76 -6.42
C PHE A 226 -20.08 0.10 -6.49
N VAL A 227 -21.24 -0.54 -6.32
CA VAL A 227 -22.51 0.15 -6.13
C VAL A 227 -22.60 0.59 -4.68
N GLN A 228 -22.71 1.89 -4.44
CA GLN A 228 -22.73 2.46 -3.11
C GLN A 228 -24.17 2.68 -2.63
N ALA A 229 -24.44 2.38 -1.36
CA ALA A 229 -25.71 2.69 -0.73
C ALA A 229 -25.88 4.21 -0.52
N ASN A 230 -27.12 4.65 -0.37
CA ASN A 230 -27.48 6.02 0.01
C ASN A 230 -28.13 6.02 1.39
N THR A 231 -28.07 7.16 2.08
CA THR A 231 -28.75 7.40 3.34
C THR A 231 -29.94 8.32 3.12
N GLN A 232 -31.07 8.02 3.76
CA GLN A 232 -32.30 8.79 3.65
C GLN A 232 -32.91 9.03 5.03
N ILE A 233 -33.43 10.22 5.28
CA ILE A 233 -34.16 10.52 6.51
C ILE A 233 -35.64 10.20 6.28
N LYS A 234 -36.18 9.27 7.07
CA LYS A 234 -37.60 8.94 7.12
C LYS A 234 -38.06 8.99 8.58
N ASP A 235 -39.11 9.76 8.87
CA ASP A 235 -39.67 9.92 10.21
C ASP A 235 -38.62 10.29 11.28
N GLY A 236 -37.69 11.18 10.91
CA GLY A 236 -36.59 11.63 11.78
C GLY A 236 -35.50 10.59 12.02
N LYS A 237 -35.55 9.42 11.38
CA LYS A 237 -34.53 8.37 11.46
C LYS A 237 -33.77 8.22 10.14
N VAL A 238 -32.46 7.98 10.24
CA VAL A 238 -31.63 7.67 9.07
C VAL A 238 -31.83 6.20 8.68
N THR A 239 -32.16 5.98 7.41
CA THR A 239 -32.33 4.66 6.81
C THR A 239 -31.31 4.47 5.69
N LEU A 240 -30.82 3.24 5.54
CA LEU A 240 -29.86 2.88 4.50
C LEU A 240 -30.60 2.29 3.29
N LYS A 241 -30.58 2.99 2.16
CA LYS A 241 -31.10 2.51 0.89
C LYS A 241 -29.97 1.79 0.13
N ARG A 242 -30.12 0.48 -0.06
CA ARG A 242 -29.20 -0.37 -0.82
C ARG A 242 -29.72 -0.55 -2.26
N TYR A 243 -28.80 -0.88 -3.15
CA TYR A 243 -29.06 -1.09 -4.56
C TYR A 243 -28.44 -2.41 -5.00
N GLU A 244 -28.99 -3.02 -6.05
CA GLU A 244 -28.45 -4.25 -6.62
C GLU A 244 -27.04 -4.00 -7.22
N PRO A 245 -26.10 -4.97 -7.13
CA PRO A 245 -24.75 -4.83 -7.65
C PRO A 245 -24.69 -5.05 -9.17
N ASN A 246 -25.51 -4.32 -9.92
CA ASN A 246 -25.58 -4.32 -11.38
C ASN A 246 -25.57 -2.89 -11.95
N VAL A 247 -25.64 -2.76 -13.27
CA VAL A 247 -25.54 -1.46 -13.96
C VAL A 247 -26.73 -0.57 -13.60
N GLU A 248 -27.92 -1.12 -13.55
CA GLU A 248 -29.16 -0.43 -13.20
C GLU A 248 -29.11 0.10 -11.76
N GLY A 249 -28.65 -0.72 -10.82
CA GLY A 249 -28.46 -0.35 -9.43
C GLY A 249 -27.39 0.71 -9.25
N LEU A 250 -26.30 0.65 -10.02
CA LEU A 250 -25.29 1.73 -10.06
C LEU A 250 -25.92 3.04 -10.50
N ILE A 251 -26.64 3.07 -11.63
CA ILE A 251 -27.27 4.27 -12.15
C ILE A 251 -28.28 4.82 -11.15
N GLN A 252 -29.17 3.97 -10.62
CA GLN A 252 -30.19 4.40 -9.66
C GLN A 252 -29.55 4.95 -8.38
N SER A 253 -28.42 4.39 -7.93
CA SER A 253 -27.71 4.91 -6.76
C SER A 253 -27.25 6.36 -6.94
N TRP A 254 -26.92 6.77 -8.16
CA TRP A 254 -26.54 8.14 -8.48
C TRP A 254 -27.75 9.05 -8.69
N LEU A 255 -28.78 8.57 -9.39
CA LEU A 255 -30.03 9.33 -9.59
C LEU A 255 -30.67 9.73 -8.25
N ASP A 256 -30.61 8.84 -7.26
CA ASP A 256 -31.14 9.12 -5.92
C ASP A 256 -30.20 9.97 -5.04
N ARG A 257 -28.93 10.15 -5.45
CA ARG A 257 -27.89 10.81 -4.65
C ARG A 257 -27.77 12.29 -4.95
N VAL A 258 -27.92 12.66 -6.22
CA VAL A 258 -27.70 14.03 -6.68
C VAL A 258 -28.95 14.55 -7.40
N ASN A 259 -29.19 15.86 -7.28
CA ASN A 259 -30.15 16.54 -8.14
C ASN A 259 -29.51 16.73 -9.53
N VAL A 260 -29.71 15.77 -10.43
CA VAL A 260 -29.00 15.72 -11.74
C VAL A 260 -29.09 17.04 -12.49
N GLN A 261 -30.27 17.67 -12.55
CA GLN A 261 -30.49 18.90 -13.32
C GLN A 261 -29.69 20.09 -12.77
N GLU A 262 -29.65 20.23 -11.45
CA GLU A 262 -28.92 21.32 -10.79
C GLU A 262 -27.41 21.11 -10.87
N HIS A 263 -26.96 19.88 -10.58
CA HIS A 263 -25.53 19.58 -10.55
C HIS A 263 -24.91 19.56 -11.95
N SER A 264 -25.65 19.15 -12.99
CA SER A 264 -25.14 19.16 -14.37
C SER A 264 -24.86 20.59 -14.86
N GLY A 265 -25.77 21.54 -14.59
CA GLY A 265 -25.57 22.94 -14.98
C GLY A 265 -24.33 23.55 -14.33
N ILE A 266 -24.13 23.31 -13.04
CA ILE A 266 -22.93 23.77 -12.30
C ILE A 266 -21.65 23.17 -12.91
N LEU A 267 -21.64 21.88 -13.24
CA LEU A 267 -20.48 21.23 -13.82
C LEU A 267 -20.14 21.77 -15.22
N GLU A 268 -21.15 22.06 -16.04
CA GLU A 268 -20.98 22.65 -17.37
C GLU A 268 -20.41 24.08 -17.30
N GLU A 269 -20.93 24.91 -16.38
CA GLU A 269 -20.42 26.27 -16.17
C GLU A 269 -18.95 26.28 -15.74
N LEU A 270 -18.59 25.41 -14.79
CA LEU A 270 -17.20 25.25 -14.34
C LEU A 270 -16.29 24.78 -15.48
N TRP A 271 -16.76 23.82 -16.28
CA TRP A 271 -16.01 23.32 -17.42
C TRP A 271 -15.77 24.41 -18.49
N GLU A 272 -16.79 25.21 -18.81
CA GLU A 272 -16.64 26.33 -19.77
C GLU A 272 -15.67 27.41 -19.26
N ALA A 273 -15.71 27.72 -17.96
CA ALA A 273 -14.79 28.70 -17.36
C ALA A 273 -13.31 28.27 -17.48
N ASP A 274 -13.05 26.96 -17.38
CA ASP A 274 -11.71 26.37 -17.46
C ASP A 274 -11.31 25.90 -18.86
N ARG A 275 -12.20 26.02 -19.86
CA ARG A 275 -11.96 25.54 -21.23
C ARG A 275 -10.68 26.07 -21.87
N LYS A 276 -10.21 27.25 -21.47
CA LYS A 276 -8.95 27.86 -21.95
C LYS A 276 -7.67 27.13 -21.52
N HIS A 277 -7.76 26.20 -20.55
CA HIS A 277 -6.63 25.45 -20.01
C HIS A 277 -6.45 24.07 -20.63
N PHE A 278 -7.39 23.64 -21.47
CA PHE A 278 -7.41 22.34 -22.16
C PHE A 278 -7.33 22.56 -23.67
#